data_AF-A0A9Q3QAF4-F1
#
_entry.id   AF-A0A9Q3QAF4-F1
#
_cell.length_a   1.000
_cell.length_b   1.000
_cell.length_c   1.000
_cell.angle_alpha   90.00
_cell.angle_beta   90.00
_cell.angle_gamma   90.00
#
_symmetry.space_group_name_H-M   'P 1'
#
loop_
_entity.id
_entity.type
_entity.pdbx_description
1 polymer ?
#
loop_
_entity_poly.entity_id
_entity_poly.type
_entity_poly.pdbx_seq_one_letter_code
_entity_poly.pdbx_strand_id
1 'polypeptide(L)'
;MCRTRPARGKGYTSGASCITSVLMSDIEAKVNLDTGAFCTCVGKTYPQVILPEWKKHLLPRGGVTFSSASNKMYPLGILDTNLDFPHPAGSVRMKTEIV
;
A
#
# COMPACT_ATOMS: atom_id res chain seq x y z
N MET A 1 -10.98 -29.72 4.19
CA MET A 1 -11.88 -28.83 4.97
C MET A 1 -12.22 -27.64 4.08
N CYS A 2 -13.46 -27.53 3.61
CA CYS A 2 -13.87 -26.47 2.69
C CYS A 2 -13.91 -25.13 3.44
N ARG A 3 -12.95 -24.24 3.19
CA ARG A 3 -12.97 -22.86 3.71
C ARG A 3 -14.08 -22.12 2.95
N THR A 4 -15.28 -22.11 3.52
CA THR A 4 -16.38 -21.28 3.03
C THR A 4 -15.94 -19.82 3.03
N ARG A 5 -16.14 -19.12 1.91
CA ARG A 5 -15.95 -17.66 1.86
C ARG A 5 -16.77 -17.04 3.00
N PRO A 6 -16.21 -16.09 3.78
CA PRO A 6 -16.96 -15.44 4.83
C PRO A 6 -18.15 -14.68 4.26
N ALA A 7 -19.25 -14.62 5.02
CA ALA A 7 -20.37 -13.75 4.68
C ALA A 7 -19.89 -12.29 4.54
N ARG A 8 -20.60 -11.49 3.73
CA ARG A 8 -20.30 -10.05 3.53
C ARG A 8 -20.21 -9.36 4.89
N GLY A 9 -19.12 -8.61 5.13
CA GLY A 9 -18.86 -7.93 6.41
C GLY A 9 -18.25 -8.81 7.51
N LYS A 10 -17.98 -10.11 7.26
CA LYS A 10 -17.33 -11.04 8.20
C LYS A 10 -15.93 -11.46 7.77
N GLY A 11 -15.28 -10.71 6.87
CA GLY A 11 -13.90 -10.99 6.45
C GLY A 11 -12.92 -11.09 7.62
N TYR A 12 -13.08 -10.21 8.63
CA TYR A 12 -12.27 -10.18 9.84
C TYR A 12 -12.30 -11.47 10.67
N THR A 13 -13.40 -12.25 10.64
CA THR A 13 -13.50 -13.50 11.43
C THR A 13 -12.79 -14.67 10.78
N SER A 14 -12.32 -14.51 9.54
CA SER A 14 -11.60 -15.54 8.79
C SER A 14 -10.10 -15.31 8.71
N GLY A 15 -9.61 -14.24 9.35
CA GLY A 15 -8.24 -13.76 9.15
C GLY A 15 -7.98 -13.32 7.71
N ALA A 16 -9.03 -12.99 6.94
CA ALA A 16 -8.88 -12.47 5.60
C ALA A 16 -8.30 -11.07 5.69
N SER A 17 -7.11 -10.88 5.11
CA SER A 17 -6.49 -9.58 4.92
C SER A 17 -7.38 -8.69 4.05
N CYS A 18 -7.38 -7.38 4.30
CA CYS A 18 -8.09 -6.41 3.47
C CYS A 18 -7.26 -6.06 2.23
N ILE A 19 -6.87 -7.10 1.48
CA ILE A 19 -6.10 -6.95 0.25
C ILE A 19 -7.06 -6.63 -0.89
N THR A 20 -6.76 -5.57 -1.64
CA THR A 20 -7.48 -5.20 -2.86
C THR A 20 -6.50 -4.92 -4.00
N SER A 21 -6.98 -5.09 -5.23
CA SER A 21 -6.30 -4.61 -6.42
C SER A 21 -6.53 -3.11 -6.59
N VAL A 22 -5.49 -2.41 -7.02
CA VAL A 22 -5.43 -0.98 -7.31
C VAL A 22 -4.55 -0.75 -8.53
N LEU A 23 -4.60 0.45 -9.11
CA LEU A 23 -3.56 0.91 -10.02
C LEU A 23 -2.68 1.91 -9.28
N MET A 24 -1.37 1.73 -9.36
CA MET A 24 -0.38 2.62 -8.79
C MET A 24 0.54 3.08 -9.91
N SER A 25 0.55 4.37 -10.23
CA SER A 25 1.19 4.89 -11.45
C SER A 25 0.77 4.11 -12.71
N ASP A 26 -0.54 3.84 -12.85
CA ASP A 26 -1.14 3.05 -13.95
C ASP A 26 -0.71 1.56 -14.03
N ILE A 27 0.05 1.06 -13.05
CA ILE A 27 0.45 -0.35 -12.96
C ILE A 27 -0.43 -1.09 -11.94
N GLU A 28 -0.93 -2.27 -12.30
CA GLU A 28 -1.74 -3.08 -11.38
C GLU A 28 -0.91 -3.54 -10.17
N ALA A 29 -1.45 -3.27 -8.99
CA ALA A 29 -0.84 -3.51 -7.71
C ALA A 29 -1.82 -4.16 -6.74
N LYS A 30 -1.30 -4.90 -5.76
CA LYS A 30 -2.08 -5.39 -4.62
C LYS A 30 -1.64 -4.65 -3.37
N VAL A 31 -2.59 -4.05 -2.67
CA VAL A 31 -2.35 -3.30 -1.44
C VAL A 31 -3.15 -3.90 -0.29
N ASN A 32 -2.58 -3.87 0.91
CA ASN A 32 -3.30 -4.18 2.13
C ASN A 32 -3.86 -2.89 2.73
N LEU A 33 -5.17 -2.81 2.88
CA LEU A 33 -5.82 -1.68 3.55
C LEU A 33 -5.69 -1.86 5.07
N ASP A 34 -4.77 -1.11 5.66
CA ASP A 34 -4.44 -1.18 7.08
C ASP A 34 -4.72 0.15 7.78
N THR A 35 -5.78 0.17 8.59
CA THR A 35 -6.17 1.36 9.37
C THR A 35 -5.25 1.62 10.56
N GLY A 36 -4.44 0.64 10.96
CA GLY A 36 -3.44 0.78 12.02
C GLY A 36 -2.10 1.33 11.52
N ALA A 37 -1.90 1.41 10.20
CA ALA A 37 -0.67 1.94 9.62
C ALA A 37 -0.67 3.48 9.69
N PHE A 38 0.41 4.07 10.22
CA PHE A 38 0.57 5.52 10.30
C PHE A 38 0.69 6.17 8.91
N CYS A 39 1.31 5.47 7.96
CA CYS A 39 1.49 5.92 6.60
C CYS A 39 1.42 4.72 5.65
N THR A 40 1.33 5.01 4.35
CA THR A 40 1.52 3.98 3.33
C THR A 40 3.01 3.64 3.26
N CYS A 41 3.34 2.36 3.34
CA CYS A 41 4.72 1.90 3.28
C CYS A 41 4.85 0.70 2.32
N VAL A 42 6.00 0.58 1.67
CA VAL A 42 6.30 -0.53 0.77
C VAL A 42 7.66 -1.16 1.06
N GLY A 43 7.86 -2.39 0.58
CA GLY A 43 9.17 -3.02 0.62
C GLY A 43 10.16 -2.31 -0.30
N LYS A 44 11.45 -2.28 0.07
CA LYS A 44 12.53 -1.60 -0.67
C LYS A 44 12.65 -1.92 -2.17
N THR A 45 12.15 -3.07 -2.60
CA THR A 45 12.19 -3.52 -4.01
C THR A 45 10.92 -3.17 -4.77
N TYR A 46 9.83 -2.86 -4.08
CA TYR A 46 8.53 -2.60 -4.68
C TYR A 46 8.53 -1.38 -5.63
N PRO A 47 9.20 -0.25 -5.30
CA PRO A 47 9.29 0.88 -6.22
C PRO A 47 9.85 0.52 -7.59
N GLN A 48 10.75 -0.46 -7.70
CA GLN A 48 11.34 -0.88 -8.98
C GLN A 48 10.30 -1.46 -9.95
N VAL A 49 9.20 -2.02 -9.42
CA VAL A 49 8.13 -2.63 -10.20
C VAL A 49 7.16 -1.57 -10.71
N ILE A 50 6.80 -0.61 -9.85
CA ILE A 50 5.79 0.41 -10.15
C ILE A 50 6.37 1.67 -10.80
N LEU A 51 7.68 1.90 -10.66
CA LEU A 51 8.39 3.08 -11.17
C LEU A 51 9.89 2.76 -11.31
N PRO A 52 10.36 2.22 -12.45
CA PRO A 52 11.76 1.81 -12.62
C PRO A 52 12.79 2.90 -12.27
N GLU A 53 12.46 4.16 -12.51
CA GLU A 53 13.30 5.34 -12.24
C GLU A 53 13.04 5.98 -10.86
N TRP A 54 12.41 5.27 -9.91
CA TRP A 54 11.97 5.82 -8.62
C TRP A 54 13.04 6.57 -7.84
N LYS A 55 14.31 6.16 -7.95
CA LYS A 55 15.42 6.81 -7.26
C LYS A 55 15.59 8.28 -7.64
N LYS A 56 15.24 8.67 -8.87
CA LYS A 56 15.28 10.06 -9.34
C LYS A 56 14.15 10.92 -8.77
N HIS A 57 13.08 10.27 -8.34
CA HIS A 57 11.88 10.89 -7.76
C HIS A 57 11.84 10.79 -6.24
N LEU A 58 12.87 10.21 -5.62
CA LEU A 58 12.91 9.97 -4.19
C LEU A 58 13.15 11.29 -3.45
N LEU A 59 12.16 11.69 -2.66
CA LEU A 59 12.24 12.85 -1.79
C LEU A 59 12.90 12.48 -0.45
N PRO A 60 13.58 13.42 0.22
CA PRO A 60 14.21 13.15 1.50
C PRO A 60 13.18 12.80 2.58
N ARG A 61 13.53 11.88 3.48
CA ARG A 61 12.71 11.61 4.67
C ARG A 61 12.78 12.78 5.66
N GLY A 62 11.66 13.09 6.30
CA GLY A 62 11.65 13.96 7.47
C GLY A 62 12.35 13.33 8.69
N GLY A 63 12.51 14.12 9.75
CA GLY A 63 13.09 13.69 11.04
C GLY A 63 12.22 12.72 11.86
N VAL A 64 11.37 11.93 11.20
CA VAL A 64 10.41 11.01 11.85
C VAL A 64 11.05 9.64 12.01
N THR A 65 10.77 9.00 13.15
CA THR A 65 11.19 7.62 13.44
C THR A 65 10.07 6.66 13.09
N PHE A 66 10.36 5.62 12.31
CA PHE A 66 9.41 4.58 11.95
C PHE A 66 9.71 3.30 12.72
N SER A 67 8.67 2.63 13.19
CA SER A 67 8.76 1.36 13.90
C SER A 67 7.65 0.44 13.44
N SER A 68 7.97 -0.84 13.26
CA SER A 68 6.98 -1.91 13.16
C SER A 68 6.66 -2.46 14.55
N ALA A 69 5.77 -3.45 14.62
CA ALA A 69 5.48 -4.14 15.87
C ALA A 69 6.70 -4.81 16.52
N SER A 70 7.77 -5.08 15.75
CA SER A 70 8.92 -5.86 16.21
C SER A 70 10.26 -5.13 16.12
N ASN A 71 10.40 -4.09 15.28
CA ASN A 71 11.69 -3.46 15.03
C ASN A 71 11.57 -1.99 14.59
N LYS A 72 12.68 -1.24 14.67
CA LYS A 72 12.80 0.05 14.00
C LYS A 72 12.89 -0.15 12.48
N MET A 73 12.29 0.76 11.72
CA MET A 73 12.32 0.80 10.27
C MET A 73 13.13 2.00 9.79
N TYR A 74 13.89 1.80 8.71
CA TYR A 74 14.77 2.81 8.12
C TYR A 74 14.28 3.13 6.70
N PRO A 75 13.43 4.15 6.52
CA PRO A 75 12.90 4.48 5.21
C PRO A 75 13.99 5.04 4.30
N LEU A 76 13.89 4.75 3.01
CA LEU A 76 14.83 5.23 2.00
C LEU A 76 14.54 6.67 1.59
N GLY A 77 13.27 7.07 1.62
CA GLY A 77 12.79 8.40 1.25
C GLY A 77 11.27 8.36 1.09
N ILE A 78 10.71 9.36 0.41
CA ILE A 78 9.28 9.46 0.13
C ILE A 78 9.08 9.46 -1.39
N LEU A 79 8.11 8.70 -1.88
CA LEU A 79 7.68 8.71 -3.28
C LEU A 79 6.26 9.23 -3.37
N ASP A 80 6.03 10.24 -4.21
CA ASP A 80 4.69 10.71 -4.55
C ASP A 80 4.12 9.93 -5.74
N THR A 81 2.89 9.45 -5.61
CA THR A 81 2.22 8.73 -6.70
C THR A 81 0.70 8.88 -6.64
N ASN A 82 0.02 8.49 -7.72
CA ASN A 82 -1.41 8.32 -7.74
C ASN A 82 -1.76 6.87 -7.42
N LEU A 83 -2.73 6.70 -6.53
CA LEU A 83 -3.35 5.43 -6.19
C LEU A 83 -4.81 5.45 -6.65
N ASP A 84 -5.14 4.53 -7.55
CA ASP A 84 -6.47 4.40 -8.11
C ASP A 84 -7.14 3.12 -7.62
N PHE A 85 -8.35 3.28 -7.09
CA PHE A 85 -9.26 2.19 -6.78
C PHE A 85 -10.27 2.08 -7.92
N PRO A 86 -10.02 1.20 -8.91
CA PRO A 86 -10.93 1.04 -10.03
C PRO A 86 -12.24 0.42 -9.57
N HIS A 87 -13.37 0.99 -9.99
CA HIS A 87 -14.68 0.42 -9.75
C HIS A 87 -15.62 0.70 -10.94
N PRO A 88 -16.45 -0.27 -11.38
CA PRO A 88 -17.28 -0.11 -12.59
C PRO A 88 -18.25 1.09 -12.55
N ALA A 89 -18.70 1.49 -11.37
CA ALA A 89 -19.59 2.63 -11.18
C ALA A 89 -18.86 3.99 -11.02
N GLY A 90 -17.54 4.00 -11.11
CA GLY A 90 -16.71 5.19 -10.90
C GLY A 90 -15.53 4.88 -9.99
N SER A 91 -14.33 5.22 -10.45
CA SER A 91 -13.08 4.98 -9.73
C SER A 91 -12.76 6.11 -8.74
N VAL A 92 -12.05 5.77 -7.67
CA VAL A 92 -11.49 6.77 -6.74
C VAL A 92 -9.99 6.90 -7.01
N ARG A 93 -9.53 8.10 -7.35
CA ARG A 93 -8.11 8.44 -7.50
C ARG A 93 -7.68 9.33 -6.34
N MET A 94 -6.58 8.97 -5.68
CA MET A 94 -5.96 9.78 -4.63
C MET A 94 -4.47 9.97 -4.89
N LYS A 95 -3.97 11.18 -4.63
CA LYS A 95 -2.53 11.41 -4.49
C LYS A 95 -2.09 10.82 -3.15
N THR A 96 -1.01 10.04 -3.16
CA THR A 96 -0.48 9.38 -1.98
C THR A 96 1.04 9.52 -1.91
N GLU A 97 1.56 9.46 -0.69
CA GLU A 97 2.98 9.39 -0.39
C GLU A 97 3.31 7.99 0.12
N ILE A 98 4.35 7.39 -0.43
CA ILE A 98 4.81 6.06 -0.07
C ILE A 98 6.17 6.17 0.62
N VAL A 99 6.28 5.49 1.76
CA VAL A 99 7.49 5.36 2.59
C VAL A 99 8.22 4.05 2.33
#